data_AF-A0A928P6D3-F1
#
_entry.id   AF-A0A928P6D3-F1
#
_cell.length_a   1.000
_cell.length_b   1.000
_cell.length_c   1.000
_cell.angle_alpha   90.00
_cell.angle_beta   90.00
_cell.angle_gamma   90.00
#
_symmetry.space_group_name_H-M   'P 1'
#
loop_
_entity.id
_entity.type
_entity.pdbx_description
1 polymer ?
#
loop_
_entity_poly.entity_id
_entity_poly.type
_entity_poly.pdbx_seq_one_letter_code
_entity_poly.pdbx_strand_id
1 'polypeptide(L)'
;MKLTSQILKEKAKELGIDCIAIGNIERFKNAPKLMSPLSYFPNAKSVIAIAMPIPRGANRGIEEGTHWHNYTFYTYNKLNSFFRPIKTYELSCFIEDCGYEAVAHYPAVPEGNGTTRKPVAEGKLPPDVVCSIRVIAAGCGLGEIGWSKVFLTKKYGPRVRLGLIFTDAELEPDPILDTGTICTHCGACARGCPGGAIPDPKDENARITVDFGEKQIYFGDVQMGRCTLSHHGMNNECSPFLKKEFPNMAFDVRNSQMTEEEAYILCYSLAGAKWGRKPGSHAVMEYYSHILNHTGYFAICGARGCIRSCMDALERSGKIEQTFNNKYFKNKRWQLPLHPEKISRGVNPYREEFLDKHYPGIREKEYEKKEK
;
A
#
# COMPACT_ATOMS: atom_id res chain seq x y z
N MET A 1 -27.54 22.15 -16.60
CA MET A 1 -28.23 21.77 -15.34
C MET A 1 -27.32 22.19 -14.20
N LYS A 2 -27.81 22.83 -13.12
CA LYS A 2 -26.93 23.16 -11.99
C LYS A 2 -26.57 21.86 -11.25
N LEU A 3 -25.28 21.51 -11.20
CA LEU A 3 -24.80 20.32 -10.49
C LEU A 3 -24.98 20.53 -8.98
N THR A 4 -25.58 19.56 -8.29
CA THR A 4 -25.71 19.55 -6.83
C THR A 4 -25.03 18.30 -6.25
N SER A 5 -24.70 18.33 -4.97
CA SER A 5 -24.14 17.16 -4.26
C SER A 5 -25.03 15.92 -4.39
N GLN A 6 -26.36 16.11 -4.38
CA GLN A 6 -27.32 15.02 -4.51
C GLN A 6 -27.28 14.40 -5.92
N ILE A 7 -27.33 15.23 -6.96
CA ILE A 7 -27.25 14.77 -8.36
C ILE A 7 -25.94 14.01 -8.60
N LEU A 8 -24.81 14.53 -8.08
CA LEU A 8 -23.52 13.87 -8.21
C LEU A 8 -23.50 12.50 -7.53
N LYS A 9 -24.04 12.39 -6.31
CA LYS A 9 -24.10 11.13 -5.56
C LYS A 9 -25.04 10.11 -6.21
N GLU A 10 -26.16 10.56 -6.76
CA GLU A 10 -27.06 9.72 -7.56
C GLU A 10 -26.34 9.19 -8.80
N LYS A 11 -25.61 10.06 -9.52
CA LYS A 11 -24.82 9.63 -10.67
C LYS A 11 -23.74 8.63 -10.29
N ALA A 12 -23.02 8.89 -9.20
CA ALA A 12 -22.00 7.98 -8.68
C ALA A 12 -22.59 6.60 -8.39
N LYS A 13 -23.79 6.54 -7.78
CA LYS A 13 -24.52 5.29 -7.53
C LYS A 13 -24.89 4.56 -8.83
N GLU A 14 -25.38 5.26 -9.85
CA GLU A 14 -25.65 4.67 -11.17
C GLU A 14 -24.39 4.04 -11.79
N LEU A 15 -23.23 4.69 -11.61
CA LEU A 15 -21.94 4.20 -12.10
C LEU A 15 -21.37 3.04 -11.26
N GLY A 16 -22.01 2.67 -10.15
CA GLY A 16 -21.57 1.62 -9.23
C GLY A 16 -20.57 2.07 -8.16
N ILE A 17 -20.52 3.37 -7.87
CA ILE A 17 -19.67 3.97 -6.83
C ILE A 17 -20.51 4.13 -5.55
N ASP A 18 -20.43 3.14 -4.67
CA ASP A 18 -21.21 3.12 -3.42
C ASP A 18 -20.65 4.01 -2.30
N CYS A 19 -19.37 4.38 -2.38
CA CYS A 19 -18.71 5.18 -1.36
C CYS A 19 -18.17 6.43 -2.01
N ILE A 20 -18.86 7.54 -1.76
CA ILE A 20 -18.54 8.88 -2.25
C ILE A 20 -18.79 9.88 -1.12
N ALA A 21 -17.91 10.87 -0.99
CA ALA A 21 -18.11 12.01 -0.11
C ALA A 21 -17.46 13.27 -0.68
N ILE A 22 -17.95 14.43 -0.26
CA ILE A 22 -17.59 15.73 -0.80
C ILE A 22 -16.98 16.58 0.31
N GLY A 23 -15.86 17.22 0.05
CA GLY A 23 -15.27 18.25 0.93
C GLY A 23 -15.23 19.58 0.20
N ASN A 24 -15.53 20.66 0.91
CA ASN A 24 -15.33 22.02 0.42
C ASN A 24 -13.85 22.41 0.51
N ILE A 25 -13.41 23.35 -0.33
CA ILE A 25 -11.98 23.66 -0.45
C ILE A 25 -11.40 24.33 0.81
N GLU A 26 -12.23 25.00 1.61
CA GLU A 26 -11.82 25.73 2.81
C GLU A 26 -11.20 24.80 3.86
N ARG A 27 -11.58 23.52 3.90
CA ARG A 27 -10.94 22.49 4.76
C ARG A 27 -9.47 22.29 4.44
N PHE A 28 -9.04 22.65 3.23
CA PHE A 28 -7.67 22.48 2.74
C PHE A 28 -6.90 23.80 2.63
N LYS A 29 -7.47 24.92 3.10
CA LYS A 29 -6.84 26.26 3.01
C LYS A 29 -5.47 26.33 3.68
N ASN A 30 -5.28 25.57 4.77
CA ASN A 30 -4.04 25.51 5.55
C ASN A 30 -3.20 24.27 5.21
N ALA A 31 -3.58 23.48 4.20
CA ALA A 31 -2.82 22.30 3.82
C ALA A 31 -1.40 22.70 3.38
N PRO A 32 -0.37 21.90 3.70
CA PRO A 32 0.97 22.10 3.14
C PRO A 32 0.90 22.21 1.62
N LYS A 33 1.69 23.10 1.00
CA LYS A 33 1.60 23.38 -0.44
C LYS A 33 1.67 22.10 -1.30
N LEU A 34 2.55 21.15 -0.98
CA LEU A 34 2.68 19.89 -1.72
C LEU A 34 1.53 18.89 -1.47
N MET A 35 0.62 19.20 -0.54
CA MET A 35 -0.52 18.36 -0.15
C MET A 35 -1.87 19.07 -0.37
N SER A 36 -1.88 20.28 -0.94
CA SER A 36 -3.10 21.03 -1.18
C SER A 36 -3.73 20.65 -2.53
N PRO A 37 -5.06 20.41 -2.61
CA PRO A 37 -5.77 20.27 -3.88
C PRO A 37 -5.57 21.47 -4.81
N LEU A 38 -5.39 22.67 -4.24
CA LEU A 38 -5.15 23.92 -4.98
C LEU A 38 -3.84 23.92 -5.77
N SER A 39 -2.91 23.01 -5.45
CA SER A 39 -1.67 22.83 -6.21
C SER A 39 -1.89 22.12 -7.55
N TYR A 40 -2.97 21.34 -7.67
CA TYR A 40 -3.40 20.74 -8.94
C TYR A 40 -4.36 21.63 -9.67
N PHE A 41 -5.35 22.16 -8.95
CA PHE A 41 -6.41 22.96 -9.54
C PHE A 41 -6.68 24.21 -8.69
N PRO A 42 -6.08 25.36 -9.04
CA PRO A 42 -6.19 26.60 -8.25
C PRO A 42 -7.62 27.14 -8.09
N ASN A 43 -8.53 26.80 -9.01
CA ASN A 43 -9.92 27.24 -8.98
C ASN A 43 -10.85 26.22 -8.30
N ALA A 44 -10.32 25.14 -7.74
CA ALA A 44 -11.14 24.14 -7.08
C ALA A 44 -11.97 24.76 -5.95
N LYS A 45 -13.27 24.47 -5.94
CA LYS A 45 -14.20 24.82 -4.85
C LYS A 45 -14.61 23.60 -4.05
N SER A 46 -14.57 22.42 -4.66
CA SER A 46 -14.93 21.16 -4.02
C SER A 46 -13.97 20.04 -4.41
N VAL A 47 -13.86 19.08 -3.49
CA VAL A 47 -13.07 17.86 -3.62
C VAL A 47 -13.99 16.66 -3.40
N ILE A 48 -14.05 15.77 -4.37
CA ILE A 48 -14.86 14.57 -4.35
C ILE A 48 -13.94 13.39 -4.08
N ALA A 49 -14.20 12.63 -3.02
CA ALA A 49 -13.48 11.41 -2.71
C ALA A 49 -14.38 10.21 -2.94
N ILE A 50 -13.85 9.20 -3.66
CA ILE A 50 -14.54 7.94 -3.91
C ILE A 50 -13.73 6.76 -3.39
N ALA A 51 -14.41 5.68 -3.01
CA ALA A 51 -13.80 4.42 -2.61
C ALA A 51 -14.40 3.25 -3.39
N MET A 52 -13.53 2.41 -3.97
CA MET A 52 -13.91 1.15 -4.61
C MET A 52 -13.55 -0.03 -3.70
N PRO A 53 -14.46 -1.00 -3.52
CA PRO A 53 -14.25 -2.11 -2.61
C PRO A 53 -13.21 -3.11 -3.13
N ILE A 54 -12.42 -3.64 -2.20
CA ILE A 54 -11.59 -4.82 -2.43
C ILE A 54 -12.45 -6.07 -2.15
N PRO A 55 -12.65 -6.97 -3.12
CA PRO A 55 -13.34 -8.22 -2.87
C PRO A 55 -12.64 -9.03 -1.77
N ARG A 56 -13.35 -9.41 -0.69
CA ARG A 56 -12.78 -10.19 0.43
C ARG A 56 -12.15 -11.50 -0.06
N GLY A 57 -12.76 -12.13 -1.07
CA GLY A 57 -12.29 -13.38 -1.69
C GLY A 57 -10.92 -13.27 -2.36
N ALA A 58 -10.55 -12.10 -2.89
CA ALA A 58 -9.26 -11.91 -3.56
C ALA A 58 -8.06 -12.06 -2.60
N ASN A 59 -8.29 -11.97 -1.28
CA ASN A 59 -7.26 -12.19 -0.26
C ASN A 59 -7.17 -13.66 0.21
N ARG A 60 -8.04 -14.57 -0.24
CA ARG A 60 -8.06 -15.97 0.24
C ARG A 60 -6.79 -16.71 -0.14
N GLY A 61 -6.37 -16.63 -1.39
CA GLY A 61 -5.18 -17.34 -1.86
C GLY A 61 -3.91 -16.97 -1.10
N ILE A 62 -3.75 -15.69 -0.77
CA ILE A 62 -2.61 -15.18 0.01
C ILE A 62 -2.77 -15.42 1.53
N GLU A 63 -4.00 -15.66 1.99
CA GLU A 63 -4.26 -16.14 3.36
C GLU A 63 -3.84 -17.60 3.51
N GLU A 64 -4.24 -18.45 2.59
CA GLU A 64 -3.90 -19.88 2.63
C GLU A 64 -2.46 -20.17 2.15
N GLY A 65 -1.77 -19.17 1.59
CA GLY A 65 -0.40 -19.31 1.06
C GLY A 65 -0.33 -20.02 -0.30
N THR A 66 -1.46 -20.17 -0.98
CA THR A 66 -1.62 -21.01 -2.19
C THR A 66 -1.66 -20.20 -3.48
N HIS A 67 -2.23 -19.00 -3.48
CA HIS A 67 -2.44 -18.22 -4.71
C HIS A 67 -2.20 -16.72 -4.50
N TRP A 68 -1.06 -16.24 -5.00
CA TRP A 68 -0.50 -14.93 -4.67
C TRP A 68 -0.86 -13.80 -5.65
N HIS A 69 -0.95 -14.09 -6.95
CA HIS A 69 -1.15 -13.07 -7.99
C HIS A 69 -2.47 -12.31 -7.82
N ASN A 70 -3.54 -12.97 -7.35
CA ASN A 70 -4.85 -12.32 -7.11
C ASN A 70 -4.76 -11.11 -6.19
N TYR A 71 -3.88 -11.14 -5.18
CA TYR A 71 -3.70 -9.99 -4.29
C TYR A 71 -3.17 -8.79 -5.09
N THR A 72 -2.07 -8.97 -5.83
CA THR A 72 -1.49 -7.89 -6.63
C THR A 72 -2.46 -7.40 -7.69
N PHE A 73 -3.19 -8.29 -8.36
CA PHE A 73 -4.10 -7.94 -9.45
C PHE A 73 -5.38 -7.26 -8.93
N TYR A 74 -6.21 -7.98 -8.17
CA TYR A 74 -7.57 -7.54 -7.82
C TYR A 74 -7.66 -6.67 -6.56
N THR A 75 -6.62 -6.63 -5.71
CA THR A 75 -6.67 -5.84 -4.47
C THR A 75 -5.76 -4.62 -4.49
N TYR A 76 -4.76 -4.60 -5.39
CA TYR A 76 -3.74 -3.56 -5.43
C TYR A 76 -3.64 -2.90 -6.80
N ASN A 77 -2.87 -3.44 -7.73
CA ASN A 77 -2.49 -2.79 -8.98
C ASN A 77 -3.70 -2.50 -9.88
N LYS A 78 -4.43 -3.51 -10.39
CA LYS A 78 -5.51 -3.26 -11.37
C LYS A 78 -6.71 -2.57 -10.77
N LEU A 79 -6.95 -2.76 -9.48
CA LEU A 79 -7.93 -1.93 -8.76
C LEU A 79 -7.52 -0.46 -8.74
N ASN A 80 -6.22 -0.16 -8.62
CA ASN A 80 -5.68 1.19 -8.66
C ASN A 80 -5.42 1.76 -10.06
N SER A 81 -5.17 0.93 -11.07
CA SER A 81 -4.72 1.38 -12.40
C SER A 81 -5.77 1.18 -13.50
N PHE A 82 -6.83 0.41 -13.23
CA PHE A 82 -7.83 0.07 -14.24
C PHE A 82 -9.26 0.20 -13.72
N PHE A 83 -9.69 -0.65 -12.79
CA PHE A 83 -11.10 -0.74 -12.39
C PHE A 83 -11.65 0.54 -11.77
N ARG A 84 -10.94 1.12 -10.78
CA ARG A 84 -11.36 2.39 -10.16
C ARG A 84 -11.17 3.59 -11.10
N PRO A 85 -10.03 3.78 -11.79
CA PRO A 85 -9.86 4.89 -12.72
C PRO A 85 -10.97 5.05 -13.76
N ILE A 86 -11.51 3.96 -14.31
CA ILE A 86 -12.66 4.01 -15.23
C ILE A 86 -13.83 4.76 -14.58
N LYS A 87 -14.13 4.45 -13.31
CA LYS A 87 -15.22 5.08 -12.56
C LYS A 87 -14.93 6.53 -12.19
N THR A 88 -13.68 6.84 -11.87
CA THR A 88 -13.25 8.24 -11.67
C THR A 88 -13.43 9.04 -12.95
N TYR A 89 -13.02 8.49 -14.10
CA TYR A 89 -13.14 9.11 -15.41
C TYR A 89 -14.60 9.36 -15.79
N GLU A 90 -15.47 8.35 -15.69
CA GLU A 90 -16.90 8.48 -16.00
C GLU A 90 -17.58 9.57 -15.16
N LEU A 91 -17.24 9.66 -13.86
CA LEU A 91 -17.78 10.69 -12.99
C LEU A 91 -17.23 12.08 -13.31
N SER A 92 -15.95 12.19 -13.71
CA SER A 92 -15.37 13.45 -14.19
C SER A 92 -16.06 13.95 -15.46
N CYS A 93 -16.28 13.09 -16.45
CA CYS A 93 -16.99 13.47 -17.67
C CYS A 93 -18.41 13.98 -17.37
N PHE A 94 -19.11 13.34 -16.42
CA PHE A 94 -20.43 13.82 -16.02
C PHE A 94 -20.41 15.22 -15.39
N ILE A 95 -19.38 15.54 -14.60
CA ILE A 95 -19.20 16.88 -14.04
C ILE A 95 -18.96 17.90 -15.16
N GLU A 96 -18.16 17.54 -16.17
CA GLU A 96 -17.91 18.36 -17.36
C GLU A 96 -19.16 18.54 -18.24
N ASP A 97 -19.99 17.51 -18.40
CA ASP A 97 -21.30 17.60 -19.07
C ASP A 97 -22.26 18.57 -18.35
N CYS A 98 -22.07 18.79 -17.04
CA CYS A 98 -22.80 19.78 -16.27
C CYS A 98 -22.21 21.20 -16.38
N GLY A 99 -21.08 21.38 -17.07
CA GLY A 99 -20.43 22.66 -17.33
C GLY A 99 -19.38 23.08 -16.30
N TYR A 100 -18.77 22.14 -15.58
CA TYR A 100 -17.74 22.39 -14.56
C TYR A 100 -16.44 21.65 -14.91
N GLU A 101 -15.29 22.18 -14.52
CA GLU A 101 -14.01 21.48 -14.70
C GLU A 101 -13.86 20.35 -13.67
N ALA A 102 -13.29 19.20 -14.10
CA ALA A 102 -13.12 18.03 -13.24
C ALA A 102 -11.72 17.41 -13.36
N VAL A 103 -10.81 17.79 -12.47
CA VAL A 103 -9.45 17.24 -12.41
C VAL A 103 -9.46 15.89 -11.69
N ALA A 104 -9.44 14.80 -12.46
CA ALA A 104 -9.26 13.44 -11.93
C ALA A 104 -7.82 13.25 -11.42
N HIS A 105 -7.66 12.95 -10.13
CA HIS A 105 -6.36 12.71 -9.52
C HIS A 105 -5.97 11.24 -9.58
N TYR A 106 -4.79 10.95 -10.16
CA TYR A 106 -4.20 9.61 -10.19
C TYR A 106 -3.27 9.40 -8.99
N PRO A 107 -3.59 8.49 -8.04
CA PRO A 107 -2.82 8.31 -6.82
C PRO A 107 -1.61 7.37 -6.99
N ALA A 108 -0.75 7.63 -7.97
CA ALA A 108 0.51 6.90 -8.13
C ALA A 108 1.60 7.38 -7.16
N VAL A 109 2.56 6.49 -6.91
CA VAL A 109 3.81 6.85 -6.24
C VAL A 109 4.69 7.52 -7.31
N PRO A 110 5.09 8.79 -7.14
CA PRO A 110 5.96 9.45 -8.10
C PRO A 110 7.39 8.92 -7.96
N GLU A 111 8.22 9.15 -8.98
CA GLU A 111 9.68 8.91 -8.91
C GLU A 111 10.33 9.76 -7.78
N GLY A 112 9.73 10.92 -7.47
CA GLY A 112 9.96 11.72 -6.27
C GLY A 112 8.88 12.81 -6.13
N ASN A 113 8.56 13.27 -4.91
CA ASN A 113 7.52 14.26 -4.67
C ASN A 113 8.12 15.68 -4.64
N GLY A 114 8.21 16.34 -5.80
CA GLY A 114 8.69 17.72 -5.88
C GLY A 114 10.19 17.91 -5.59
N THR A 115 10.99 16.85 -5.65
CA THR A 115 12.43 16.88 -5.26
C THR A 115 13.39 16.63 -6.43
N THR A 116 12.91 16.15 -7.58
CA THR A 116 13.77 15.68 -8.66
C THR A 116 14.13 16.78 -9.67
N ARG A 117 13.33 17.85 -9.76
CA ARG A 117 13.47 18.90 -10.79
C ARG A 117 13.10 20.27 -10.25
N LYS A 118 13.71 21.32 -10.81
CA LYS A 118 13.37 22.71 -10.49
C LYS A 118 11.96 23.06 -11.01
N PRO A 119 11.25 24.01 -10.38
CA PRO A 119 10.02 24.56 -10.94
C PRO A 119 10.21 25.06 -12.37
N VAL A 120 9.16 24.95 -13.18
CA VAL A 120 9.18 25.38 -14.60
C VAL A 120 9.18 26.91 -14.77
N ALA A 121 8.84 27.65 -13.70
CA ALA A 121 8.86 29.11 -13.66
C ALA A 121 9.02 29.60 -12.21
N GLU A 122 9.44 30.86 -12.04
CA GLU A 122 9.53 31.50 -10.73
C GLU A 122 8.17 31.53 -10.02
N GLY A 123 8.17 31.30 -8.70
CA GLY A 123 6.95 31.26 -7.88
C GLY A 123 6.08 30.01 -8.04
N LYS A 124 6.40 29.10 -8.97
CA LYS A 124 5.69 27.81 -9.14
C LYS A 124 6.26 26.71 -8.24
N LEU A 125 5.47 25.66 -8.05
CA LEU A 125 5.91 24.44 -7.38
C LEU A 125 6.78 23.59 -8.32
N PRO A 126 7.68 22.74 -7.78
CA PRO A 126 8.37 21.72 -8.57
C PRO A 126 7.36 20.74 -9.20
N PRO A 127 7.71 20.06 -10.31
CA PRO A 127 6.84 19.07 -10.93
C PRO A 127 6.68 17.81 -10.05
N ASP A 128 5.79 16.91 -10.47
CA ASP A 128 5.54 15.61 -9.83
C ASP A 128 5.07 15.70 -8.36
N VAL A 129 4.34 16.78 -8.03
CA VAL A 129 3.66 16.91 -6.73
C VAL A 129 2.63 15.79 -6.59
N VAL A 130 2.64 15.11 -5.44
CA VAL A 130 1.64 14.09 -5.09
C VAL A 130 0.98 14.40 -3.75
N CYS A 131 -0.33 14.67 -3.81
CA CYS A 131 -1.15 14.89 -2.64
C CYS A 131 -1.45 13.61 -1.86
N SER A 132 -1.64 13.73 -0.55
CA SER A 132 -2.05 12.61 0.29
C SER A 132 -3.51 12.26 0.09
N ILE A 133 -3.77 11.26 -0.76
CA ILE A 133 -5.13 10.82 -1.07
C ILE A 133 -5.95 10.42 0.16
N ARG A 134 -5.31 9.82 1.17
CA ARG A 134 -6.00 9.36 2.39
C ARG A 134 -6.40 10.53 3.29
N VAL A 135 -5.54 11.54 3.41
CA VAL A 135 -5.82 12.76 4.18
C VAL A 135 -6.94 13.54 3.51
N ILE A 136 -6.86 13.75 2.20
CA ILE A 136 -7.92 14.44 1.46
C ILE A 136 -9.26 13.69 1.59
N ALA A 137 -9.27 12.38 1.40
CA ALA A 137 -10.50 11.59 1.55
C ALA A 137 -11.11 11.67 2.96
N ALA A 138 -10.29 11.78 4.01
CA ALA A 138 -10.78 11.99 5.37
C ALA A 138 -11.38 13.39 5.54
N GLY A 139 -10.72 14.42 4.98
CA GLY A 139 -11.25 15.79 4.94
C GLY A 139 -12.55 15.92 4.12
N CYS A 140 -12.78 15.05 3.15
CA CYS A 140 -14.07 14.94 2.46
C CYS A 140 -15.17 14.24 3.27
N GLY A 141 -14.86 13.64 4.43
CA GLY A 141 -15.84 12.87 5.20
C GLY A 141 -16.13 11.47 4.65
N LEU A 142 -15.31 10.95 3.72
CA LEU A 142 -15.53 9.62 3.13
C LEU A 142 -15.38 8.48 4.15
N GLY A 143 -14.58 8.70 5.18
CA GLY A 143 -14.17 7.68 6.13
C GLY A 143 -13.12 8.16 7.09
N GLU A 144 -12.37 7.23 7.66
CA GLU A 144 -11.38 7.46 8.69
C GLU A 144 -10.02 6.88 8.26
N ILE A 145 -8.91 7.54 8.59
CA ILE A 145 -7.59 6.91 8.50
C ILE A 145 -7.41 6.04 9.75
N GLY A 146 -7.41 4.72 9.60
CA GLY A 146 -7.18 3.83 10.72
C GLY A 146 -5.74 3.92 11.24
N TRP A 147 -5.49 3.40 12.45
CA TRP A 147 -4.17 3.46 13.11
C TRP A 147 -3.02 2.99 12.20
N SER A 148 -3.25 1.99 11.34
CA SER A 148 -2.25 1.50 10.38
C SER A 148 -1.98 2.39 9.16
N LYS A 149 -2.47 3.64 9.17
CA LYS A 149 -2.49 4.57 8.02
C LYS A 149 -3.37 4.11 6.86
N VAL A 150 -3.98 2.92 6.88
CA VAL A 150 -4.94 2.44 5.88
C VAL A 150 -6.31 3.08 6.09
N PHE A 151 -6.95 3.50 5.00
CA PHE A 151 -8.25 4.15 5.03
C PHE A 151 -9.37 3.16 5.31
N LEU A 152 -10.34 3.57 6.13
CA LEU A 152 -11.49 2.79 6.58
C LEU A 152 -12.78 3.48 6.12
N THR A 153 -13.72 2.70 5.60
CA THR A 153 -15.10 3.16 5.35
C THR A 153 -16.07 2.40 6.25
N LYS A 154 -17.22 2.99 6.59
CA LYS A 154 -18.25 2.31 7.40
C LYS A 154 -18.72 1.01 6.73
N LYS A 155 -18.93 1.04 5.42
CA LYS A 155 -19.39 -0.13 4.66
C LYS A 155 -18.34 -1.24 4.57
N TYR A 156 -17.12 -0.91 4.13
CA TYR A 156 -16.13 -1.91 3.72
C TYR A 156 -14.93 -2.05 4.68
N GLY A 157 -14.85 -1.24 5.74
CA GLY A 157 -13.66 -1.19 6.59
C GLY A 157 -12.41 -0.87 5.76
N PRO A 158 -11.28 -1.59 5.96
CA PRO A 158 -10.03 -1.34 5.25
C PRO A 158 -10.01 -1.87 3.82
N ARG A 159 -11.09 -2.50 3.34
CA ARG A 159 -11.17 -3.12 2.02
C ARG A 159 -11.51 -2.10 0.94
N VAL A 160 -10.73 -1.04 0.80
CA VAL A 160 -11.01 0.02 -0.19
C VAL A 160 -9.76 0.52 -0.89
N ARG A 161 -9.95 1.03 -2.10
CA ARG A 161 -9.01 1.88 -2.82
C ARG A 161 -9.67 3.21 -3.17
N LEU A 162 -8.92 4.28 -3.04
CA LEU A 162 -9.42 5.65 -3.13
C LEU A 162 -9.20 6.24 -4.53
N GLY A 163 -10.06 7.17 -4.90
CA GLY A 163 -9.89 8.11 -6.01
C GLY A 163 -10.35 9.50 -5.58
N LEU A 164 -9.81 10.55 -6.23
CA LEU A 164 -10.21 11.93 -5.99
C LEU A 164 -10.53 12.64 -7.31
N ILE A 165 -11.46 13.59 -7.24
CA ILE A 165 -11.75 14.54 -8.31
C ILE A 165 -11.77 15.94 -7.68
N PHE A 166 -11.06 16.89 -8.26
CA PHE A 166 -11.12 18.30 -7.87
C PHE A 166 -11.98 19.05 -8.89
N THR A 167 -12.88 19.93 -8.43
CA THR A 167 -13.80 20.63 -9.31
C THR A 167 -14.05 22.06 -8.84
N ASP A 168 -14.37 22.94 -9.77
CA ASP A 168 -14.79 24.32 -9.54
C ASP A 168 -16.31 24.42 -9.29
N ALA A 169 -17.02 23.29 -9.35
CA ALA A 169 -18.38 23.17 -8.83
C ALA A 169 -18.40 23.40 -7.32
N GLU A 170 -19.32 24.24 -6.87
CA GLU A 170 -19.56 24.49 -5.45
C GLU A 170 -20.62 23.50 -4.96
N LEU A 171 -20.17 22.54 -4.14
CA LEU A 171 -20.96 21.41 -3.69
C LEU A 171 -21.01 21.39 -2.15
N GLU A 172 -22.19 21.05 -1.61
CA GLU A 172 -22.38 20.87 -0.17
C GLU A 172 -21.48 19.75 0.37
N PRO A 173 -20.65 20.02 1.40
CA PRO A 173 -19.71 19.06 1.94
C PRO A 173 -20.36 18.05 2.89
N ASP A 174 -19.80 16.85 2.96
CA ASP A 174 -20.10 15.83 3.96
C ASP A 174 -19.30 16.08 5.26
N PRO A 175 -19.84 15.73 6.44
CA PRO A 175 -19.15 15.94 7.71
C PRO A 175 -17.92 15.03 7.85
N ILE A 176 -16.83 15.57 8.40
CA ILE A 176 -15.62 14.79 8.72
C ILE A 176 -15.92 13.83 9.87
N LEU A 177 -15.52 12.56 9.74
CA LEU A 177 -15.65 11.55 10.79
C LEU A 177 -14.62 11.77 11.90
N ASP A 178 -15.03 11.50 13.15
CA ASP A 178 -14.10 11.48 14.28
C ASP A 178 -13.14 10.30 14.19
N THR A 179 -11.89 10.52 14.57
CA THR A 179 -10.97 9.41 14.80
C THR A 179 -11.52 8.55 15.95
N GLY A 180 -11.58 7.24 15.74
CA GLY A 180 -12.25 6.31 16.64
C GLY A 180 -13.66 5.91 16.20
N THR A 181 -14.23 6.54 15.16
CA THR A 181 -15.58 6.20 14.67
C THR A 181 -15.64 4.76 14.16
N ILE A 182 -14.67 4.37 13.33
CA ILE A 182 -14.52 3.05 12.73
C ILE A 182 -13.34 2.32 13.37
N CYS A 183 -12.17 2.97 13.45
CA CYS A 183 -10.98 2.38 14.07
C CYS A 183 -11.17 2.22 15.59
N THR A 184 -11.08 0.99 16.09
CA THR A 184 -11.18 0.72 17.53
C THR A 184 -9.85 0.84 18.27
N HIS A 185 -8.78 1.27 17.58
CA HIS A 185 -7.41 1.33 18.12
C HIS A 185 -6.96 0.01 18.79
N CYS A 186 -7.53 -1.12 18.36
CA CYS A 186 -7.31 -2.43 18.99
C CYS A 186 -5.92 -3.04 18.74
N GLY A 187 -5.10 -2.44 17.87
CA GLY A 187 -3.76 -2.92 17.53
C GLY A 187 -3.71 -4.22 16.71
N ALA A 188 -4.85 -4.71 16.19
CA ALA A 188 -4.87 -5.93 15.38
C ALA A 188 -4.00 -5.81 14.11
N CYS A 189 -3.96 -4.62 13.52
CA CYS A 189 -3.10 -4.31 12.39
C CYS A 189 -1.60 -4.38 12.76
N ALA A 190 -1.21 -3.85 13.92
CA ALA A 190 0.16 -3.88 14.43
C ALA A 190 0.61 -5.31 14.72
N ARG A 191 -0.17 -6.06 15.51
CA ARG A 191 0.13 -7.48 15.81
C ARG A 191 0.17 -8.37 14.56
N GLY A 192 -0.57 -8.02 13.52
CA GLY A 192 -0.60 -8.75 12.26
C GLY A 192 0.47 -8.35 11.24
N CYS A 193 1.24 -7.28 11.51
CA CYS A 193 2.23 -6.75 10.56
C CYS A 193 3.50 -7.61 10.58
N PRO A 194 3.87 -8.26 9.45
CA PRO A 194 5.07 -9.09 9.42
C PRO A 194 6.36 -8.28 9.53
N GLY A 195 6.34 -7.00 9.13
CA GLY A 195 7.50 -6.12 9.22
C GLY A 195 7.64 -5.35 10.53
N GLY A 196 6.71 -5.51 11.49
CA GLY A 196 6.71 -4.66 12.70
C GLY A 196 6.66 -3.15 12.36
N ALA A 197 6.03 -2.81 11.24
CA ALA A 197 6.04 -1.44 10.69
C ALA A 197 5.00 -0.52 11.33
N ILE A 198 3.94 -1.08 11.90
CA ILE A 198 2.84 -0.30 12.50
C ILE A 198 3.11 -0.23 14.00
N PRO A 199 3.19 0.98 14.60
CA PRO A 199 3.47 1.15 16.02
C PRO A 199 2.33 0.61 16.89
N ASP A 200 2.60 0.38 18.17
CA ASP A 200 1.55 0.06 19.14
C ASP A 200 0.62 1.27 19.29
N PRO A 201 -0.72 1.12 19.21
CA PRO A 201 -1.67 2.22 19.48
C PRO A 201 -1.50 2.93 20.83
N LYS A 202 -0.85 2.28 21.80
CA LYS A 202 -0.55 2.85 23.11
C LYS A 202 0.67 3.77 23.12
N ASP A 203 1.48 3.77 22.06
CA ASP A 203 2.61 4.67 21.94
C ASP A 203 2.12 6.05 21.50
N GLU A 204 2.02 6.97 22.45
CA GLU A 204 1.54 8.33 22.21
C GLU A 204 2.50 9.14 21.33
N ASN A 205 3.79 8.81 21.32
CA ASN A 205 4.80 9.48 20.49
C ASN A 205 4.69 9.07 19.02
N ALA A 206 4.01 7.96 18.73
CA ALA A 206 3.82 7.43 17.39
C ALA A 206 2.54 7.97 16.73
N ARG A 207 2.05 9.15 17.12
CA ARG A 207 0.82 9.75 16.58
C ARG A 207 1.14 10.89 15.59
N ILE A 208 0.53 10.81 14.41
CA ILE A 208 0.48 11.92 13.45
C ILE A 208 -0.93 12.52 13.49
N THR A 209 -1.01 13.84 13.61
CA THR A 209 -2.28 14.60 13.64
C THR A 209 -2.40 15.48 12.41
N VAL A 210 -3.61 15.58 11.87
CA VAL A 210 -3.97 16.52 10.80
C VAL A 210 -5.16 17.35 11.26
N ASP A 211 -5.07 18.67 11.09
CA ASP A 211 -6.11 19.63 11.47
C ASP A 211 -6.78 20.23 10.22
N PHE A 212 -8.10 20.02 10.08
CA PHE A 212 -8.92 20.61 9.03
C PHE A 212 -9.61 21.91 9.46
N GLY A 213 -9.25 22.46 10.62
CA GLY A 213 -9.85 23.64 11.24
C GLY A 213 -11.12 23.34 12.03
N GLU A 214 -12.04 22.57 11.44
CA GLU A 214 -13.28 22.14 12.11
C GLU A 214 -13.13 20.82 12.88
N LYS A 215 -12.14 20.00 12.51
CA LYS A 215 -11.89 18.71 13.14
C LYS A 215 -10.42 18.30 12.98
N GLN A 216 -9.89 17.69 14.03
CA GLN A 216 -8.59 17.03 14.00
C GLN A 216 -8.77 15.52 13.86
N ILE A 217 -7.95 14.92 13.00
CA ILE A 217 -7.84 13.46 12.88
C ILE A 217 -6.43 13.01 13.24
N TYR A 218 -6.28 11.75 13.65
CA TYR A 218 -4.95 11.20 13.90
C TYR A 218 -4.81 9.74 13.47
N PHE A 219 -3.58 9.30 13.26
CA PHE A 219 -3.23 7.92 12.93
C PHE A 219 -1.79 7.61 13.38
N GLY A 220 -1.39 6.35 13.29
CA GLY A 220 -0.06 5.90 13.71
C GLY A 220 1.04 6.29 12.70
N ASP A 221 2.21 6.66 13.22
CA ASP A 221 3.42 6.89 12.45
C ASP A 221 4.04 5.55 12.03
N VAL A 222 3.65 5.10 10.83
CA VAL A 222 4.10 3.82 10.28
C VAL A 222 5.53 3.94 9.80
N GLN A 223 6.39 3.01 10.24
CA GLN A 223 7.75 2.84 9.75
C GLN A 223 7.75 2.38 8.29
N MET A 224 7.79 3.35 7.37
CA MET A 224 7.52 3.14 5.96
C MET A 224 8.55 2.23 5.28
N GLY A 225 9.85 2.29 5.65
CA GLY A 225 10.84 1.37 5.08
C GLY A 225 10.56 -0.10 5.41
N ARG A 226 10.18 -0.42 6.66
CA ARG A 226 9.78 -1.79 7.04
C ARG A 226 8.51 -2.25 6.32
N CYS A 227 7.57 -1.32 6.13
CA CYS A 227 6.35 -1.55 5.35
C CYS A 227 6.71 -1.91 3.91
N THR A 228 7.56 -1.12 3.27
CA THR A 228 7.99 -1.28 1.87
C THR A 228 8.80 -2.56 1.67
N LEU A 229 9.77 -2.86 2.54
CA LEU A 229 10.50 -4.13 2.55
C LEU A 229 9.55 -5.32 2.59
N SER A 230 8.60 -5.30 3.52
CA SER A 230 7.62 -6.39 3.64
C SER A 230 6.69 -6.45 2.41
N HIS A 231 6.18 -5.30 1.98
CA HIS A 231 5.23 -5.18 0.88
C HIS A 231 5.82 -5.72 -0.42
N HIS A 232 7.09 -5.42 -0.69
CA HIS A 232 7.82 -5.86 -1.87
C HIS A 232 8.66 -7.12 -1.62
N GLY A 233 8.27 -7.94 -0.65
CA GLY A 233 8.76 -9.32 -0.55
C GLY A 233 10.16 -9.49 0.01
N MET A 234 10.83 -8.43 0.48
CA MET A 234 12.09 -8.48 1.22
C MET A 234 11.89 -8.84 2.70
N ASN A 235 10.87 -9.63 3.04
CA ASN A 235 10.63 -10.13 4.39
C ASN A 235 10.47 -11.64 4.36
N ASN A 236 11.43 -12.35 4.99
CA ASN A 236 11.45 -13.81 5.03
C ASN A 236 10.22 -14.41 5.72
N GLU A 237 9.56 -13.71 6.65
CA GLU A 237 8.43 -14.22 7.42
C GLU A 237 7.14 -14.31 6.59
N CYS A 238 7.05 -13.55 5.50
CA CYS A 238 5.85 -13.49 4.65
C CYS A 238 6.11 -13.71 3.15
N SER A 239 7.36 -13.80 2.69
CA SER A 239 7.68 -14.10 1.30
C SER A 239 8.24 -15.52 1.12
N PRO A 240 7.42 -16.49 0.66
CA PRO A 240 7.93 -17.82 0.31
C PRO A 240 8.89 -17.76 -0.87
N PHE A 241 8.76 -16.75 -1.73
CA PHE A 241 9.61 -16.56 -2.89
C PHE A 241 11.01 -16.12 -2.50
N LEU A 242 11.13 -15.18 -1.54
CA LEU A 242 12.43 -14.79 -0.99
C LEU A 242 13.11 -15.98 -0.33
N LYS A 243 12.36 -16.74 0.46
CA LYS A 243 12.89 -17.93 1.14
C LYS A 243 13.39 -18.98 0.13
N LYS A 244 12.65 -19.21 -0.96
CA LYS A 244 13.07 -20.11 -2.06
C LYS A 244 14.40 -19.68 -2.68
N GLU A 245 14.53 -18.41 -3.05
CA GLU A 245 15.72 -17.91 -3.75
C GLU A 245 16.91 -17.59 -2.81
N PHE A 246 16.64 -17.39 -1.52
CA PHE A 246 17.66 -17.11 -0.50
C PHE A 246 17.34 -17.83 0.84
N PRO A 247 17.42 -19.18 0.88
CA PRO A 247 17.00 -19.98 2.04
C PRO A 247 17.84 -19.72 3.30
N ASN A 248 19.10 -19.30 3.09
CA ASN A 248 20.06 -19.01 4.16
C ASN A 248 20.13 -17.52 4.51
N MET A 249 19.37 -16.65 3.83
CA MET A 249 19.32 -15.23 4.19
C MET A 249 18.25 -15.03 5.26
N ALA A 250 18.68 -14.67 6.47
CA ALA A 250 17.80 -14.16 7.50
C ALA A 250 17.90 -12.63 7.51
N PHE A 251 16.89 -11.95 6.96
CA PHE A 251 16.83 -10.50 6.91
C PHE A 251 15.81 -9.96 7.91
N ASP A 252 16.30 -9.35 8.99
CA ASP A 252 15.48 -8.84 10.08
C ASP A 252 14.84 -7.49 9.72
N VAL A 253 13.68 -7.57 9.06
CA VAL A 253 12.90 -6.38 8.70
C VAL A 253 12.39 -5.62 9.91
N ARG A 254 12.14 -6.29 11.04
CA ARG A 254 11.49 -5.68 12.21
C ARG A 254 12.41 -4.68 12.91
N ASN A 255 13.72 -4.89 12.83
CA ASN A 255 14.73 -4.00 13.40
C ASN A 255 15.37 -3.07 12.36
N SER A 256 14.99 -3.17 11.08
CA SER A 256 15.48 -2.25 10.05
C SER A 256 15.04 -0.82 10.31
N GLN A 257 15.95 0.14 10.08
CA GLN A 257 15.68 1.58 10.12
C GLN A 257 15.79 2.22 8.73
N MET A 258 15.73 1.40 7.67
CA MET A 258 15.76 1.90 6.30
C MET A 258 14.62 2.90 6.09
N THR A 259 14.91 3.93 5.31
CA THR A 259 13.91 4.82 4.74
C THR A 259 13.00 4.07 3.76
N GLU A 260 11.87 4.66 3.42
CA GLU A 260 10.98 4.13 2.38
C GLU A 260 11.71 4.05 1.02
N GLU A 261 12.52 5.06 0.69
CA GLU A 261 13.26 5.15 -0.56
C GLU A 261 14.33 4.05 -0.69
N GLU A 262 15.18 3.86 0.32
CA GLU A 262 16.18 2.78 0.32
C GLU A 262 15.52 1.40 0.18
N ALA A 263 14.37 1.21 0.82
CA ALA A 263 13.60 -0.02 0.71
C ALA A 263 13.06 -0.24 -0.71
N TYR A 264 12.55 0.80 -1.37
CA TYR A 264 12.13 0.73 -2.78
C TYR A 264 13.30 0.36 -3.69
N ILE A 265 14.43 1.07 -3.56
CA ILE A 265 15.65 0.83 -4.35
C ILE A 265 16.08 -0.64 -4.22
N LEU A 266 16.20 -1.15 -2.99
CA LEU A 266 16.59 -2.53 -2.74
C LEU A 266 15.61 -3.53 -3.37
N CYS A 267 14.31 -3.36 -3.11
CA CYS A 267 13.31 -4.33 -3.55
C CYS A 267 13.17 -4.38 -5.08
N TYR A 268 13.13 -3.22 -5.75
CA TYR A 268 13.00 -3.17 -7.21
C TYR A 268 14.28 -3.57 -7.92
N SER A 269 15.45 -3.25 -7.36
CA SER A 269 16.74 -3.75 -7.89
C SER A 269 16.78 -5.28 -7.87
N LEU A 270 16.37 -5.90 -6.77
CA LEU A 270 16.34 -7.36 -6.67
C LEU A 270 15.29 -8.00 -7.58
N ALA A 271 14.10 -7.38 -7.68
CA ALA A 271 13.03 -7.86 -8.57
C ALA A 271 13.41 -7.77 -10.07
N GLY A 272 14.22 -6.80 -10.46
CA GLY A 272 14.71 -6.60 -11.83
C GLY A 272 15.98 -7.37 -12.18
N ALA A 273 16.74 -7.84 -11.18
CA ALA A 273 18.02 -8.50 -11.38
C ALA A 273 17.90 -9.81 -12.18
N LYS A 274 18.91 -10.10 -13.01
CA LYS A 274 18.86 -11.14 -14.06
C LYS A 274 19.64 -12.43 -13.78
N TRP A 275 20.44 -12.46 -12.70
CA TRP A 275 21.30 -13.60 -12.37
C TRP A 275 20.51 -14.72 -11.66
N GLY A 276 19.82 -15.56 -12.43
CA GLY A 276 19.05 -16.67 -11.87
C GLY A 276 19.89 -17.91 -11.49
N ARG A 277 19.35 -18.77 -10.63
CA ARG A 277 20.02 -20.00 -10.15
C ARG A 277 20.09 -21.12 -11.18
N LYS A 278 19.16 -21.17 -12.13
CA LYS A 278 19.06 -22.25 -13.13
C LYS A 278 19.73 -21.81 -14.43
N PRO A 279 20.44 -22.70 -15.16
CA PRO A 279 20.86 -22.42 -16.52
C PRO A 279 19.67 -21.94 -17.37
N GLY A 280 19.83 -20.81 -18.06
CA GLY A 280 18.77 -20.17 -18.85
C GLY A 280 17.75 -19.34 -18.05
N SER A 281 17.89 -19.22 -16.73
CA SER A 281 17.07 -18.28 -15.94
C SER A 281 17.57 -16.84 -16.13
N HIS A 282 16.63 -15.93 -16.38
CA HIS A 282 16.89 -14.50 -16.58
C HIS A 282 16.33 -13.64 -15.44
N ALA A 283 16.19 -14.21 -14.24
CA ALA A 283 15.71 -13.48 -13.07
C ALA A 283 16.30 -14.05 -11.77
N VAL A 284 16.78 -13.17 -10.88
CA VAL A 284 17.12 -13.55 -9.50
C VAL A 284 15.85 -13.97 -8.75
N MET A 285 14.80 -13.17 -8.89
CA MET A 285 13.50 -13.41 -8.26
C MET A 285 12.45 -13.74 -9.33
N GLU A 286 12.38 -15.02 -9.73
CA GLU A 286 11.49 -15.49 -10.81
C GLU A 286 10.04 -15.01 -10.63
N TYR A 287 9.46 -15.20 -9.44
CA TYR A 287 8.09 -14.78 -9.16
C TYR A 287 7.92 -13.26 -9.20
N TYR A 288 8.88 -12.49 -8.67
CA TYR A 288 8.77 -11.02 -8.64
C TYR A 288 8.85 -10.45 -10.06
N SER A 289 9.82 -10.93 -10.85
CA SER A 289 9.95 -10.54 -12.24
C SER A 289 8.69 -10.92 -13.04
N HIS A 290 8.14 -12.11 -12.82
CA HIS A 290 6.90 -12.53 -13.46
C HIS A 290 5.74 -11.57 -13.15
N ILE A 291 5.36 -11.37 -11.88
CA ILE A 291 4.20 -10.52 -11.56
C ILE A 291 4.43 -9.04 -11.95
N LEU A 292 5.66 -8.54 -11.83
CA LEU A 292 6.05 -7.18 -12.23
C LEU A 292 5.85 -6.99 -13.74
N ASN A 293 6.28 -7.94 -14.57
CA ASN A 293 6.09 -7.87 -16.03
C ASN A 293 4.61 -7.95 -16.45
N HIS A 294 3.77 -8.64 -15.67
CA HIS A 294 2.34 -8.80 -16.00
C HIS A 294 1.47 -7.63 -15.53
N THR A 295 1.85 -6.98 -14.42
CA THR A 295 0.98 -5.98 -13.78
C THR A 295 1.64 -4.61 -13.61
N GLY A 296 2.94 -4.47 -13.86
CA GLY A 296 3.71 -3.25 -13.59
C GLY A 296 3.92 -2.99 -12.08
N TYR A 297 3.64 -3.98 -11.22
CA TYR A 297 3.81 -3.87 -9.77
C TYR A 297 3.94 -5.26 -9.14
N PHE A 298 4.44 -5.35 -7.90
CA PHE A 298 4.50 -6.61 -7.17
C PHE A 298 4.24 -6.38 -5.69
N ALA A 299 3.24 -7.08 -5.14
CA ALA A 299 2.82 -6.92 -3.77
C ALA A 299 2.75 -8.28 -3.07
N ILE A 300 3.66 -8.51 -2.14
CA ILE A 300 3.95 -9.82 -1.53
C ILE A 300 3.51 -9.89 -0.06
N CYS A 301 3.46 -8.81 0.73
CA CYS A 301 2.99 -8.95 2.13
C CYS A 301 1.51 -9.33 2.25
N GLY A 302 0.73 -9.13 1.18
CA GLY A 302 -0.70 -9.44 1.14
C GLY A 302 -1.55 -8.63 2.10
N ALA A 303 -1.08 -7.45 2.55
CA ALA A 303 -1.70 -6.63 3.58
C ALA A 303 -2.14 -7.44 4.83
N ARG A 304 -1.29 -8.38 5.25
CA ARG A 304 -1.51 -9.32 6.35
C ARG A 304 -1.99 -8.63 7.64
N GLY A 305 -1.37 -7.51 8.01
CA GLY A 305 -1.76 -6.70 9.18
C GLY A 305 -2.79 -5.63 8.83
N CYS A 306 -2.40 -4.67 8.00
CA CYS A 306 -3.15 -3.43 7.79
C CYS A 306 -4.54 -3.60 7.16
N ILE A 307 -4.77 -4.62 6.33
CA ILE A 307 -6.11 -4.89 5.75
C ILE A 307 -6.72 -6.13 6.38
N ARG A 308 -6.04 -7.30 6.32
CA ARG A 308 -6.67 -8.58 6.69
C ARG A 308 -6.95 -8.69 8.19
N SER A 309 -5.96 -8.40 9.04
CA SER A 309 -6.18 -8.38 10.49
C SER A 309 -7.13 -7.27 10.92
N CYS A 310 -7.05 -6.08 10.30
CA CYS A 310 -7.96 -4.98 10.59
C CYS A 310 -9.40 -5.33 10.22
N MET A 311 -9.63 -5.88 9.03
CA MET A 311 -10.95 -6.30 8.57
C MET A 311 -11.58 -7.33 9.50
N ASP A 312 -10.86 -8.41 9.84
CA ASP A 312 -11.40 -9.46 10.71
C ASP A 312 -11.75 -8.90 12.09
N ALA A 313 -10.92 -8.01 12.64
CA ALA A 313 -11.21 -7.35 13.92
C ALA A 313 -12.47 -6.48 13.85
N LEU A 314 -12.61 -5.65 12.80
CA LEU A 314 -13.76 -4.77 12.64
C LEU A 314 -15.06 -5.53 12.34
N GLU A 315 -14.99 -6.60 11.56
CA GLU A 315 -16.12 -7.49 11.27
C GLU A 315 -16.61 -8.15 12.57
N ARG A 316 -15.70 -8.67 13.39
CA ARG A 316 -16.03 -9.30 14.69
C ARG A 316 -16.58 -8.32 15.72
N SER A 317 -16.12 -7.07 15.69
CA SER A 317 -16.60 -6.04 16.61
C SER A 317 -17.87 -5.34 16.14
N GLY A 318 -18.46 -5.72 15.00
CA GLY A 318 -19.64 -5.07 14.43
C GLY A 318 -19.43 -3.60 14.06
N LYS A 319 -18.18 -3.21 13.73
CA LYS A 319 -17.83 -1.81 13.42
C LYS A 319 -17.92 -1.46 11.93
N ILE A 320 -18.22 -2.45 11.09
CA ILE A 320 -18.42 -2.28 9.65
C ILE A 320 -19.72 -2.94 9.22
N GLU A 321 -20.35 -2.39 8.17
CA GLU A 321 -21.68 -2.82 7.73
C GLU A 321 -21.61 -4.11 6.90
N GLN A 322 -20.65 -4.21 5.97
CA GLN A 322 -20.50 -5.41 5.16
C GLN A 322 -19.77 -6.50 5.94
N THR A 323 -20.53 -7.51 6.34
CA THR A 323 -20.08 -8.76 6.98
C THR A 323 -20.33 -9.96 6.07
N PHE A 324 -19.79 -11.13 6.41
CA PHE A 324 -20.08 -12.35 5.66
C PHE A 324 -20.30 -13.56 6.57
N ASN A 325 -21.08 -14.52 6.09
CA ASN A 325 -21.43 -15.76 6.80
C ASN A 325 -20.21 -16.56 7.25
N ASN A 326 -19.13 -16.53 6.46
CA ASN A 326 -17.91 -17.28 6.74
C ASN A 326 -16.88 -16.40 7.46
N LYS A 327 -16.29 -16.94 8.53
CA LYS A 327 -15.12 -16.34 9.20
C LYS A 327 -13.97 -16.14 8.20
N TYR A 328 -13.19 -15.08 8.42
CA TYR A 328 -12.04 -14.83 7.55
C TYR A 328 -10.93 -15.81 7.90
N PHE A 329 -10.41 -15.73 9.12
CA PHE A 329 -9.43 -16.71 9.59
C PHE A 329 -10.14 -17.96 10.08
N LYS A 330 -9.85 -19.10 9.45
CA LYS A 330 -10.29 -20.43 9.89
C LYS A 330 -9.25 -21.11 10.77
N ASN A 331 -7.98 -20.94 10.41
CA ASN A 331 -6.83 -21.59 11.05
C ASN A 331 -5.84 -20.55 11.59
N LYS A 332 -4.87 -21.02 12.40
CA LYS A 332 -3.69 -20.22 12.73
C LYS A 332 -2.98 -19.86 11.43
N ARG A 333 -2.67 -18.57 11.27
CA ARG A 333 -1.96 -18.07 10.08
C ARG A 333 -0.57 -18.71 9.98
N TRP A 334 -0.19 -19.08 8.77
CA TRP A 334 1.17 -19.52 8.49
C TRP A 334 2.16 -18.37 8.65
N GLN A 335 3.41 -18.69 8.98
CA GLN A 335 4.51 -17.74 9.08
C GLN A 335 5.79 -18.50 8.80
N LEU A 336 6.64 -17.94 7.95
CA LEU A 336 7.90 -18.57 7.61
C LEU A 336 8.96 -18.24 8.66
N PRO A 337 9.91 -19.14 8.91
CA PRO A 337 10.97 -18.92 9.89
C PRO A 337 11.99 -17.86 9.44
N LEU A 338 12.35 -16.97 10.38
CA LEU A 338 13.45 -16.02 10.25
C LEU A 338 14.77 -16.63 10.77
N HIS A 339 15.21 -17.73 10.18
CA HIS A 339 16.54 -18.31 10.43
C HIS A 339 17.06 -19.01 9.17
N PRO A 340 18.39 -19.11 8.98
CA PRO A 340 18.96 -19.82 7.84
C PRO A 340 18.60 -21.30 7.88
N GLU A 341 18.36 -21.91 6.71
CA GLU A 341 18.15 -23.36 6.61
C GLU A 341 19.45 -24.15 6.86
N LYS A 342 20.59 -23.60 6.41
CA LYS A 342 21.93 -24.15 6.64
C LYS A 342 22.92 -23.02 6.93
N ILE A 343 23.76 -23.22 7.96
CA ILE A 343 24.89 -22.33 8.24
C ILE A 343 26.11 -22.87 7.49
N SER A 344 26.59 -22.14 6.48
CA SER A 344 27.81 -22.52 5.75
C SER A 344 29.02 -22.48 6.69
N ARG A 345 29.76 -23.58 6.77
CA ARG A 345 31.00 -23.69 7.55
C ARG A 345 32.14 -23.97 6.56
N GLY A 346 33.07 -23.05 6.37
CA GLY A 346 34.21 -23.21 5.44
C GLY A 346 34.66 -21.90 4.81
N VAL A 347 35.80 -21.90 4.12
CA VAL A 347 36.44 -20.67 3.59
C VAL A 347 35.91 -20.27 2.20
N ASN A 348 35.29 -21.18 1.44
CA ASN A 348 34.77 -20.87 0.11
C ASN A 348 33.39 -21.52 -0.17
N PRO A 349 32.30 -20.73 -0.33
CA PRO A 349 30.97 -21.24 -0.69
C PRO A 349 30.83 -21.60 -2.18
N TYR A 350 31.81 -21.28 -3.03
CA TYR A 350 31.90 -21.71 -4.44
C TYR A 350 32.72 -23.00 -4.59
N ARG A 351 32.88 -23.79 -3.51
CA ARG A 351 33.40 -25.15 -3.60
C ARG A 351 32.47 -25.98 -4.46
N GLU A 352 32.77 -26.08 -5.75
CA GLU A 352 32.02 -26.92 -6.67
C GLU A 352 32.28 -28.38 -6.34
N GLU A 353 31.23 -29.08 -5.89
CA GLU A 353 31.26 -30.54 -5.67
C GLU A 353 31.61 -31.29 -6.95
N PHE A 354 31.30 -30.72 -8.12
CA PHE A 354 31.69 -31.26 -9.42
C PHE A 354 33.22 -31.37 -9.55
N LEU A 355 33.96 -30.32 -9.17
CA LEU A 355 35.42 -30.32 -9.24
C LEU A 355 36.04 -31.30 -8.24
N ASP A 356 35.48 -31.39 -7.03
CA ASP A 356 35.92 -32.37 -6.02
C ASP A 356 35.75 -33.81 -6.51
N LYS A 357 34.61 -34.09 -7.17
CA LYS A 357 34.25 -35.42 -7.65
C LYS A 357 35.09 -35.84 -8.87
N HIS A 358 35.39 -34.91 -9.77
CA HIS A 358 36.04 -35.23 -11.05
C HIS A 358 37.55 -34.96 -11.07
N TYR A 359 38.07 -34.18 -10.11
CA TYR A 359 39.49 -33.86 -9.99
C TYR A 359 39.98 -34.02 -8.54
N PRO A 360 40.14 -35.27 -8.05
CA PRO A 360 40.63 -35.53 -6.70
C PRO A 360 42.01 -34.91 -6.50
N GLY A 361 42.21 -34.19 -5.39
CA GLY A 361 43.48 -33.51 -5.08
C GLY A 361 43.64 -32.11 -5.70
N ILE A 362 42.70 -31.62 -6.51
CA ILE A 362 42.75 -30.25 -7.07
C ILE A 362 42.81 -29.14 -5.98
N ARG A 363 42.50 -29.51 -4.74
CA ARG A 363 42.51 -28.62 -3.57
C ARG A 363 43.56 -29.00 -2.52
N GLU A 364 44.51 -29.86 -2.87
CA GLU A 364 45.61 -30.21 -1.98
C GLU A 364 46.40 -28.93 -1.63
N LYS A 365 46.46 -28.56 -0.33
CA LYS A 365 47.03 -27.32 0.23
C LYS A 365 46.17 -26.05 0.17
N GLU A 366 44.90 -26.10 -0.23
CA GLU A 366 43.99 -24.98 0.05
C GLU A 366 43.82 -24.79 1.57
N TYR A 367 43.63 -23.54 2.01
CA TYR A 367 43.54 -23.13 3.44
C TYR A 367 42.81 -24.17 4.31
N GLU A 368 43.56 -24.90 5.14
CA GLU A 368 43.00 -25.86 6.08
C GLU A 368 42.22 -25.14 7.16
N LYS A 369 40.94 -25.46 7.29
CA LYS A 369 40.15 -25.04 8.43
C LYS A 369 40.60 -25.89 9.62
N LYS A 370 41.48 -25.36 10.49
CA LYS A 370 41.69 -25.98 11.81
C LYS A 370 40.35 -25.95 12.55
N GLU A 371 39.73 -27.11 12.72
CA GLU A 371 38.59 -27.25 13.62
C GLU A 371 39.05 -26.86 15.03
N LYS A 372 38.30 -25.96 15.67
CA LYS A 372 38.44 -25.63 17.09
C LYS A 372 37.32 -26.31 17.85
#